data_AF-A0A0G4G5M1-F1
#
_entry.id   AF-A0A0G4G5M1-F1
#
_cell.length_a   1.000
_cell.length_b   1.000
_cell.length_c   1.000
_cell.angle_alpha   90.00
_cell.angle_beta   90.00
_cell.angle_gamma   90.00
#
_symmetry.space_group_name_H-M   'P 1'
#
loop_
_entity.id
_entity.type
_entity.pdbx_description
1 polymer ?
#
loop_
_entity_poly.entity_id
_entity_poly.type
_entity_poly.pdbx_seq_one_letter_code
_entity_poly.pdbx_strand_id
1 'polypeptide(L)'
;MAHPPQVPGFINRNFDEIRYLGEGGFGVAWQAHAREPGDAVELDEDIDIHIDDEHRGPEAELVVKMNKLGQGLLDALQREHTFMDSEMFPDIKDCPNVMSSLAFKSYPEEGRGYLIMEYGGPTLSRKLWDHAQDGLPREEVKEISQQLVNAHRAQGRTTGPGR
;
A
#
# COMPACT_ATOMS: atom_id res chain seq x y z
N MET A 1 4.59 -21.93 -11.30
CA MET A 1 3.95 -20.75 -10.65
C MET A 1 3.59 -21.18 -9.24
N ALA A 2 4.00 -20.42 -8.22
CA ALA A 2 3.55 -20.69 -6.85
C ALA A 2 2.05 -20.45 -6.77
N HIS A 3 1.30 -21.33 -6.10
CA HIS A 3 -0.11 -21.09 -5.84
C HIS A 3 -0.24 -19.86 -4.93
N PRO A 4 -1.21 -18.97 -5.18
CA PRO A 4 -1.44 -17.85 -4.29
C PRO A 4 -1.72 -18.40 -2.88
N PRO A 5 -1.16 -17.77 -1.83
CA PRO A 5 -1.43 -18.20 -0.48
C PRO A 5 -2.93 -18.07 -0.19
N GLN A 6 -3.42 -18.88 0.74
CA GLN A 6 -4.78 -18.74 1.23
C GLN A 6 -5.01 -17.31 1.73
N VAL A 7 -6.10 -16.70 1.29
CA VAL A 7 -6.49 -15.36 1.72
C VAL A 7 -6.74 -15.38 3.24
N PRO A 8 -6.05 -14.54 4.02
CA PRO A 8 -6.25 -14.47 5.47
C PRO A 8 -7.70 -14.15 5.84
N GLY A 9 -8.14 -14.69 6.99
CA GLY A 9 -9.50 -14.46 7.50
C GLY A 9 -9.84 -12.99 7.67
N PHE A 10 -8.89 -12.18 8.15
CA PHE A 10 -9.02 -10.72 8.23
C PHE A 10 -9.42 -10.11 6.88
N ILE A 11 -8.76 -10.49 5.78
CA ILE A 11 -9.05 -9.91 4.46
C ILE A 11 -10.45 -10.35 3.99
N ASN A 12 -10.77 -11.64 4.11
CA ASN A 12 -12.10 -12.15 3.72
C ASN A 12 -13.28 -11.55 4.50
N ARG A 13 -13.03 -11.09 5.74
CA ARG A 13 -14.06 -10.51 6.62
C ARG A 13 -14.31 -9.04 6.34
N ASN A 14 -13.32 -8.30 5.86
CA ASN A 14 -13.39 -6.83 5.76
C ASN A 14 -13.41 -6.32 4.32
N PHE A 15 -13.08 -7.16 3.34
CA PHE A 15 -12.96 -6.74 1.94
C PHE A 15 -13.67 -7.71 0.98
N ASP A 16 -14.03 -7.18 -0.19
CA ASP A 16 -14.59 -7.91 -1.32
C ASP A 16 -13.70 -7.81 -2.57
N GLU A 17 -14.05 -8.56 -3.62
CA GLU A 17 -13.35 -8.58 -4.91
C GLU A 17 -11.83 -8.82 -4.81
N ILE A 18 -11.44 -9.70 -3.88
CA ILE A 18 -10.05 -9.91 -3.51
C ILE A 18 -9.27 -10.59 -4.64
N ARG A 19 -8.24 -9.90 -5.13
CA ARG A 19 -7.33 -10.39 -6.18
C ARG A 19 -5.89 -10.40 -5.69
N TYR A 20 -5.22 -11.53 -5.84
CA TYR A 20 -3.80 -11.66 -5.54
C TYR A 20 -2.94 -10.81 -6.51
N LEU A 21 -2.11 -9.91 -5.97
CA LEU A 21 -1.19 -9.08 -6.77
C LEU A 21 0.21 -9.69 -6.84
N GLY A 22 0.64 -10.37 -5.78
CA GLY A 22 1.96 -10.97 -5.74
C GLY A 22 2.52 -11.12 -4.33
N GLU A 23 3.71 -11.69 -4.26
CA GLU A 23 4.48 -11.79 -3.04
C GLU A 23 5.94 -11.37 -3.29
N GLY A 24 6.57 -10.82 -2.27
CA GLY A 24 7.98 -10.47 -2.27
C GLY A 24 8.71 -11.13 -1.09
N GLY A 25 9.95 -10.69 -0.85
CA GLY A 25 10.72 -11.15 0.32
C GLY A 25 10.10 -10.79 1.67
N PHE A 26 9.32 -9.70 1.71
CA PHE A 26 8.82 -9.12 2.96
C PHE A 26 7.36 -9.41 3.26
N GLY A 27 6.56 -9.75 2.23
CA GLY A 27 5.12 -9.79 2.37
C GLY A 27 4.39 -10.30 1.15
N VAL A 28 3.07 -10.25 1.27
CA VAL A 28 2.09 -10.64 0.26
C VAL A 28 1.10 -9.49 0.08
N ALA A 29 0.71 -9.21 -1.16
CA ALA A 29 -0.21 -8.13 -1.48
C ALA A 29 -1.45 -8.65 -2.23
N TRP A 30 -2.60 -8.10 -1.87
CA TRP A 30 -3.88 -8.29 -2.56
C TRP A 30 -4.47 -6.94 -2.92
N GLN A 31 -5.12 -6.87 -4.07
CA GLN A 31 -6.09 -5.83 -4.41
C GLN A 31 -7.42 -6.25 -3.80
N ALA A 32 -8.15 -5.33 -3.20
CA ALA A 32 -9.47 -5.60 -2.66
C ALA A 32 -10.31 -4.31 -2.57
N HIS A 33 -11.62 -4.46 -2.48
CA HIS A 33 -12.55 -3.36 -2.21
C HIS A 33 -12.96 -3.37 -0.74
N ALA A 34 -13.01 -2.22 -0.09
CA ALA A 34 -13.55 -2.12 1.26
C ALA A 34 -15.05 -2.44 1.26
N ARG A 35 -15.52 -3.17 2.27
CA ARG A 35 -16.96 -3.35 2.50
C ARG A 35 -17.60 -2.08 3.03
N GLU A 36 -18.92 -1.95 2.85
CA GLU A 36 -19.69 -0.85 3.44
C GLU A 36 -19.57 -0.84 4.98
N PRO A 37 -19.64 0.34 5.62
CA PRO A 37 -19.61 0.46 7.07
C PRO A 37 -20.68 -0.42 7.75
N GLY A 38 -20.29 -1.21 8.75
CA GLY A 38 -21.18 -2.16 9.43
C GLY A 38 -21.07 -3.62 8.97
N ASP A 39 -20.50 -3.88 7.79
CA ASP A 39 -20.19 -5.24 7.31
C ASP A 39 -18.72 -5.64 7.59
N ALA A 40 -17.86 -4.66 7.89
CA ALA A 40 -16.44 -4.84 8.17
C ALA A 40 -16.16 -5.05 9.68
N VAL A 41 -16.18 -6.32 10.09
CA VAL A 41 -16.14 -6.77 11.49
C VAL A 41 -14.92 -6.28 12.30
N GLU A 42 -13.76 -6.01 11.68
CA GLU A 42 -12.51 -5.73 12.41
C GLU A 42 -11.85 -4.38 12.07
N LEU A 43 -12.40 -3.64 11.10
CA LEU A 43 -11.97 -2.27 10.80
C LEU A 43 -12.59 -1.25 11.76
N ASP A 44 -13.75 -1.57 12.35
CA ASP A 44 -14.57 -0.62 13.10
C ASP A 44 -14.24 -0.55 14.60
N GLU A 45 -13.58 -1.55 15.18
CA GLU A 45 -13.56 -1.69 16.66
C GLU A 45 -12.35 -1.11 17.39
N ASP A 46 -11.23 -0.75 16.73
CA ASP A 46 -9.99 -0.44 17.47
C ASP A 46 -9.02 0.56 16.83
N ILE A 47 -9.34 1.11 15.67
CA ILE A 47 -8.56 2.18 15.04
C ILE A 47 -9.60 3.15 14.52
N ASP A 48 -9.48 4.43 14.86
CA ASP A 48 -10.07 5.51 14.05
C ASP A 48 -9.42 5.38 12.66
N ILE A 49 -9.92 4.46 11.84
CA ILE A 49 -9.62 4.41 10.42
C ILE A 49 -10.44 5.54 9.83
N HIS A 50 -10.00 6.77 10.08
CA HIS A 50 -10.35 7.92 9.27
C HIS A 50 -9.67 7.73 7.90
N ILE A 51 -10.16 6.76 7.13
CA ILE A 51 -10.14 6.93 5.68
C ILE A 51 -11.12 8.09 5.51
N ASP A 52 -10.62 9.29 5.25
CA ASP A 52 -11.47 10.45 4.97
C ASP A 52 -12.59 10.00 4.03
N ASP A 53 -13.84 10.40 4.32
CA ASP A 53 -15.00 10.00 3.53
C ASP A 53 -14.85 10.31 2.02
N GLU A 54 -13.91 11.20 1.66
CA GLU A 54 -13.49 11.50 0.28
C GLU A 54 -12.69 10.37 -0.41
N HIS A 55 -11.94 9.57 0.34
CA HIS A 55 -11.14 8.43 -0.15
C HIS A 55 -11.80 7.08 0.15
N ARG A 56 -12.90 7.08 0.90
CA ARG A 56 -13.67 5.91 1.35
C ARG A 56 -14.94 5.68 0.53
N GLY A 57 -14.98 6.19 -0.70
CA GLY A 57 -16.11 5.93 -1.59
C GLY A 57 -16.31 4.42 -1.80
N PRO A 58 -17.55 3.95 -2.05
CA PRO A 58 -17.90 2.54 -2.26
C PRO A 58 -17.19 1.86 -3.46
N GLU A 59 -16.31 2.57 -4.16
CA GLU A 59 -15.48 2.10 -5.28
C GLU A 59 -13.97 2.23 -5.03
N ALA A 60 -13.52 2.50 -3.80
CA ALA A 60 -12.10 2.66 -3.51
C ALA A 60 -11.37 1.31 -3.63
N GLU A 61 -10.67 1.10 -4.76
CA GLU A 61 -9.74 -0.01 -4.93
C GLU A 61 -8.55 0.16 -3.98
N LEU A 62 -8.33 -0.84 -3.12
CA LEU A 62 -7.29 -0.83 -2.09
C LEU A 62 -6.24 -1.91 -2.34
N VAL A 63 -5.08 -1.72 -1.73
CA VAL A 63 -4.05 -2.74 -1.57
C VAL A 63 -3.97 -3.13 -0.10
N VAL A 64 -4.13 -4.41 0.19
CA VAL A 64 -3.84 -4.99 1.50
C VAL A 64 -2.52 -5.73 1.43
N LYS A 65 -1.51 -5.22 2.14
CA LYS A 65 -0.19 -5.83 2.26
C LYS A 65 -0.06 -6.49 3.63
N MET A 66 0.22 -7.79 3.63
CA MET A 66 0.50 -8.56 4.86
C MET A 66 1.97 -8.93 4.91
N ASN A 67 2.61 -8.81 6.08
CA ASN A 67 3.97 -9.32 6.24
C ASN A 67 4.00 -10.85 6.19
N LYS A 68 5.13 -11.41 5.72
CA LYS A 68 5.42 -12.83 5.92
C LYS A 68 5.78 -13.07 7.39
N LEU A 69 5.60 -14.31 7.84
CA LEU A 69 6.11 -14.73 9.15
C LEU A 69 7.64 -14.70 9.11
N GLY A 70 8.26 -14.08 10.11
CA GLY A 70 9.70 -13.92 10.19
C GLY A 70 10.11 -12.82 11.15
N GLN A 71 11.34 -12.89 11.64
CA GLN A 71 11.86 -11.91 12.59
C GLN A 71 11.91 -10.50 11.96
N GLY A 72 11.33 -9.52 12.66
CA GLY A 72 11.41 -8.10 12.31
C GLY A 72 10.55 -7.67 11.11
N LEU A 73 9.78 -8.56 10.48
CA LEU A 73 8.95 -8.22 9.32
C LEU A 73 7.68 -7.45 9.72
N LEU A 74 7.11 -7.74 10.88
CA LEU A 74 6.00 -6.96 11.44
C LEU A 74 6.44 -5.52 11.72
N ASP A 75 7.56 -5.34 12.42
CA ASP A 75 8.11 -4.01 12.73
C ASP A 75 8.51 -3.26 11.46
N ALA A 76 8.98 -3.95 10.41
CA ALA A 76 9.28 -3.34 9.14
C ALA A 76 8.01 -2.80 8.46
N LEU A 77 6.92 -3.56 8.48
CA LEU A 77 5.64 -3.13 7.92
C LEU A 77 5.03 -1.98 8.74
N GLN A 78 5.16 -2.00 10.07
CA GLN A 78 4.74 -0.89 10.92
C GLN A 78 5.57 0.38 10.64
N ARG A 79 6.89 0.26 10.46
CA ARG A 79 7.74 1.40 10.07
C ARG A 79 7.35 1.97 8.72
N GLU A 80 6.96 1.13 7.77
CA GLU A 80 6.49 1.56 6.46
C GLU A 80 5.21 2.40 6.59
N HIS A 81 4.23 1.93 7.37
CA HIS A 81 3.04 2.71 7.71
C HIS A 81 3.41 4.06 8.34
N THR A 82 4.21 4.06 9.42
CA THR A 82 4.62 5.29 10.10
C THR A 82 5.35 6.25 9.18
N PHE A 83 6.19 5.76 8.27
CA PHE A 83 6.93 6.64 7.37
C PHE A 83 6.02 7.34 6.36
N MET A 84 4.93 6.69 5.93
CA MET A 84 3.98 7.22 4.94
C MET A 84 2.90 8.12 5.55
N ASP A 85 2.52 7.90 6.81
CA ASP A 85 1.41 8.63 7.46
C ASP A 85 1.85 9.60 8.58
N SER A 86 3.15 9.71 8.85
CA SER A 86 3.64 10.57 9.94
C SER A 86 3.68 12.05 9.57
N GLU A 87 3.13 12.88 10.47
CA GLU A 87 3.29 14.34 10.49
C GLU A 87 4.76 14.80 10.60
N MET A 88 5.68 13.92 10.98
CA MET A 88 7.11 14.21 10.95
C MET A 88 7.66 14.27 9.52
N PHE A 89 6.96 13.68 8.55
CA PHE A 89 7.38 13.54 7.16
C PHE A 89 6.30 14.06 6.19
N PRO A 90 5.85 15.33 6.32
CA PRO A 90 4.74 15.87 5.54
C PRO A 90 5.03 15.88 4.04
N ASP A 91 6.30 16.13 3.65
CA ASP A 91 6.72 16.06 2.25
C ASP A 91 6.43 14.69 1.60
N ILE A 92 6.39 13.61 2.39
CA ILE A 92 6.07 12.25 1.92
C ILE A 92 4.58 12.01 1.96
N LYS A 93 3.95 12.30 3.10
CA LYS A 93 2.50 12.13 3.32
C LYS A 93 1.68 12.87 2.27
N ASP A 94 2.07 14.09 1.93
CA ASP A 94 1.34 14.95 1.00
C ASP A 94 1.81 14.80 -0.47
N CYS A 95 2.71 13.86 -0.75
CA CYS A 95 3.25 13.69 -2.11
C CYS A 95 2.29 12.84 -2.98
N PRO A 96 1.70 13.40 -4.05
CA PRO A 96 0.81 12.64 -4.94
C PRO A 96 1.53 11.57 -5.78
N ASN A 97 2.85 11.46 -5.66
CA ASN A 97 3.67 10.46 -6.34
C ASN A 97 4.23 9.42 -5.37
N VAL A 98 3.83 9.47 -4.09
CA VAL A 98 4.05 8.44 -3.09
C VAL A 98 2.69 7.83 -2.75
N MET A 99 2.66 6.52 -2.53
CA MET A 99 1.43 5.82 -2.15
C MET A 99 1.05 6.20 -0.72
N SER A 100 -0.23 6.52 -0.53
CA SER A 100 -0.79 6.83 0.79
C SER A 100 -0.99 5.55 1.61
N SER A 101 -0.55 5.59 2.86
CA SER A 101 -0.99 4.61 3.86
C SER A 101 -2.34 5.06 4.41
N LEU A 102 -3.33 4.17 4.39
CA LEU A 102 -4.66 4.45 4.93
C LEU A 102 -4.84 3.90 6.34
N ALA A 103 -4.30 2.70 6.59
CA ALA A 103 -4.37 2.09 7.91
C ALA A 103 -3.35 0.96 8.11
N PHE A 104 -3.11 0.63 9.37
CA PHE A 104 -2.29 -0.49 9.77
C PHE A 104 -2.92 -1.24 10.95
N LYS A 105 -3.12 -2.55 10.81
CA LYS A 105 -3.62 -3.43 11.88
C LYS A 105 -2.60 -4.51 12.17
N SER A 106 -2.22 -4.68 13.43
CA SER A 106 -1.32 -5.76 13.87
C SER A 106 -2.02 -6.79 14.75
N TYR A 107 -1.54 -8.03 14.66
CA TYR A 107 -1.89 -9.18 15.48
C TYR A 107 -0.57 -9.77 16.00
N PRO A 108 0.03 -9.16 17.05
CA PRO A 108 1.36 -9.55 17.54
C PRO A 108 1.45 -11.01 17.95
N GLU A 109 0.38 -11.56 18.52
CA GLU A 109 0.26 -12.98 18.90
C GLU A 109 0.43 -13.92 17.70
N GLU A 110 0.03 -13.47 16.51
CA GLU A 110 0.18 -14.21 15.25
C GLU A 110 1.46 -13.83 14.49
N GLY A 111 2.20 -12.81 14.95
CA GLY A 111 3.33 -12.23 14.23
C GLY A 111 2.92 -11.61 12.88
N ARG A 112 1.68 -11.14 12.76
CA ARG A 112 1.09 -10.61 11.53
C ARG A 112 0.70 -9.15 11.66
N GLY A 113 0.71 -8.46 10.54
CA GLY A 113 0.32 -7.09 10.35
C GLY A 113 -0.19 -6.90 8.93
N TYR A 114 -1.16 -6.01 8.80
CA TYR A 114 -1.85 -5.68 7.56
C TYR A 114 -1.75 -4.17 7.38
N LEU A 115 -1.17 -3.77 6.26
CA LEU A 115 -1.06 -2.39 5.82
C LEU A 115 -2.04 -2.18 4.65
N ILE A 116 -2.95 -1.24 4.82
CA ILE A 116 -3.97 -0.87 3.85
C ILE A 116 -3.52 0.41 3.16
N MET A 117 -3.49 0.39 1.84
CA MET A 117 -3.01 1.49 0.99
C MET A 117 -3.94 1.68 -0.20
N GLU A 118 -3.85 2.83 -0.86
CA GLU A 118 -4.54 3.07 -2.13
C GLU A 118 -3.98 2.19 -3.26
N TYR A 119 -4.85 1.74 -4.17
CA TYR A 119 -4.39 1.06 -5.37
C TYR A 119 -3.95 2.05 -6.46
N GLY A 120 -2.63 2.15 -6.66
CA GLY A 120 -2.03 3.01 -7.69
C GLY A 120 -1.98 2.39 -9.11
N GLY A 121 -2.65 1.26 -9.35
CA GLY A 121 -2.60 0.54 -10.62
C GLY A 121 -1.42 -0.44 -10.77
N PRO A 122 -1.18 -0.96 -11.99
CA PRO A 122 -0.09 -1.88 -12.28
C PRO A 122 1.30 -1.26 -12.04
N THR A 123 2.27 -2.09 -11.67
CA THR A 123 3.65 -1.61 -11.48
C THR A 123 4.26 -1.07 -12.78
N LEU A 124 5.17 -0.11 -12.68
CA LEU A 124 5.93 0.38 -13.83
C LEU A 124 6.69 -0.76 -14.54
N SER A 125 7.21 -1.74 -13.79
CA SER A 125 7.86 -2.92 -14.38
C SER A 125 6.90 -3.74 -15.25
N ARG A 126 5.65 -3.91 -14.81
CA ARG A 126 4.63 -4.60 -15.59
C ARG A 126 4.29 -3.81 -16.85
N LYS A 127 4.11 -2.50 -16.71
CA LYS A 127 3.85 -1.60 -17.84
C LYS A 127 4.99 -1.63 -18.87
N LEU A 128 6.24 -1.56 -18.43
CA LEU A 128 7.40 -1.66 -19.30
C LEU A 128 7.50 -3.02 -20.00
N TRP A 129 7.13 -4.10 -19.31
CA TRP A 129 7.05 -5.43 -19.91
C TRP A 129 6.00 -5.49 -21.03
N ASP A 130 4.81 -4.96 -20.77
CA ASP A 130 3.71 -4.94 -21.75
C ASP A 130 4.05 -4.07 -22.99
N HIS A 131 5.01 -3.14 -22.84
CA HIS A 131 5.52 -2.27 -23.91
C HIS A 131 6.95 -2.64 -24.37
N ALA A 132 7.42 -3.87 -24.12
CA ALA A 132 8.81 -4.24 -24.40
C ALA A 132 9.20 -4.15 -25.90
N GLN A 133 8.24 -4.24 -26.82
CA GLN A 133 8.48 -4.18 -28.27
C GLN A 133 8.43 -2.75 -28.81
N ASP A 134 7.40 -1.98 -28.44
CA ASP A 134 7.14 -0.67 -29.03
C ASP A 134 7.70 0.50 -28.19
N GLY A 135 8.07 0.21 -26.94
CA GLY A 135 8.45 1.21 -25.95
C GLY A 135 7.25 2.02 -25.45
N LEU A 136 7.53 2.92 -24.51
CA LEU A 136 6.55 3.92 -24.06
C LEU A 136 6.68 5.20 -24.90
N PRO A 137 5.56 5.89 -25.20
CA PRO A 137 5.57 7.21 -25.79
C PRO A 137 6.50 8.18 -25.04
N ARG A 138 7.20 9.04 -25.78
CA ARG A 138 8.18 9.97 -25.19
C ARG A 138 7.60 10.87 -24.09
N GLU A 139 6.42 11.44 -24.32
CA GLU A 139 5.79 12.33 -23.33
C GLU A 139 5.39 11.56 -22.07
N GLU A 140 4.95 10.32 -22.21
CA GLU A 140 4.64 9.47 -21.07
C GLU A 140 5.90 9.11 -20.27
N VAL A 141 7.02 8.80 -20.94
CA VAL A 141 8.31 8.60 -20.25
C VAL A 141 8.73 9.84 -19.47
N LYS A 142 8.51 11.03 -20.05
CA LYS A 142 8.83 12.31 -19.41
C LYS A 142 7.97 12.56 -18.18
N GLU A 143 6.67 12.29 -18.26
CA GLU A 143 5.73 12.38 -17.14
C GLU A 143 6.11 11.42 -16.02
N ILE A 144 6.31 10.13 -16.33
CA ILE A 144 6.74 9.11 -15.35
C ILE A 144 8.05 9.54 -14.68
N SER A 145 9.03 10.00 -15.47
CA SER A 145 10.31 10.47 -14.95
C SER A 145 10.13 11.65 -13.99
N GLN A 146 9.24 12.61 -14.33
CA GLN A 146 8.96 13.75 -13.46
C GLN A 146 8.30 13.32 -12.15
N GLN A 147 7.35 12.38 -12.19
CA GLN A 147 6.71 11.82 -10.99
C GLN A 147 7.73 11.11 -10.09
N LEU A 148 8.63 10.30 -10.66
CA LEU A 148 9.70 9.64 -9.91
C LEU A 148 10.67 10.63 -9.26
N VAL A 149 11.05 11.70 -9.98
CA VAL A 149 11.90 12.77 -9.43
C VAL A 149 11.19 13.48 -8.27
N ASN A 150 9.88 13.73 -8.37
CA ASN A 150 9.11 14.37 -7.30
C ASN A 150 9.06 13.48 -6.05
N ALA A 151 8.76 12.19 -6.21
CA ALA A 151 8.75 11.23 -5.10
C ALA A 151 10.13 11.13 -4.41
N HIS A 152 11.23 11.10 -5.17
CA HIS A 152 12.57 11.07 -4.58
C HIS A 152 12.95 12.38 -3.88
N ARG A 153 12.47 13.53 -4.37
CA ARG A 153 12.70 14.82 -3.70
C ARG A 153 11.98 14.90 -2.37
N ALA A 154 10.75 14.39 -2.30
CA ALA A 154 10.03 14.26 -1.04
C ALA A 154 10.89 13.48 -0.03
N GLN A 155 11.34 12.27 -0.39
CA GLN A 155 12.21 11.44 0.46
C GLN A 155 13.52 12.12 0.86
N GLY A 156 14.16 12.87 -0.06
CA GLY A 156 15.42 13.56 0.19
C GLY A 156 15.30 14.69 1.22
N ARG A 157 14.17 15.38 1.27
CA ARG A 157 13.91 16.45 2.25
C ARG A 157 13.61 15.90 3.64
N THR A 158 13.04 14.71 3.68
CA THR A 158 12.82 13.92 4.89
C THR A 158 14.12 13.40 5.52
N THR A 159 15.21 13.30 4.74
CA THR A 159 16.44 12.60 5.13
C THR A 159 17.70 13.47 5.28
N GLY A 160 17.63 14.81 5.27
CA GLY A 160 18.82 15.63 5.59
C GLY A 160 18.58 17.10 6.02
N PRO A 161 19.59 17.76 6.65
CA PRO A 161 20.56 17.29 7.62
C PRO A 161 20.20 17.81 9.03
N GLY A 162 19.71 16.93 9.90
CA GLY A 162 19.48 17.20 11.32
C GLY A 162 20.42 16.40 12.21
N ARG A 163 21.73 16.64 12.08
CA ARG A 163 22.77 16.33 13.07
C ARG A 163 23.86 17.37 12.99
#